data_AF-A0AA36N9R7-F1
#
_entry.id   AF-A0AA36N9R7-F1
#
_cell.length_a   1.000
_cell.length_b   1.000
_cell.length_c   1.000
_cell.angle_alpha   90.00
_cell.angle_beta   90.00
_cell.angle_gamma   90.00
#
_symmetry.space_group_name_H-M   'P 1'
#
loop_
_entity.id
_entity.type
_entity.pdbx_description
1 polymer ?
#
loop_
_entity_poly.entity_id
_entity_poly.type
_entity_poly.pdbx_seq_one_letter_code
_entity_poly.pdbx_strand_id
1 'polypeptide(L)'
;MPSQAQEQAFRELKLNDKFFLSLLLPMEEAEGDFDVYLMENAVMPVLLQGLDALTRHVDKIATGKTLGDGRRFNPVTWLAQYLLRNHPMHSTDHRAGMYKHLQELASVERGRRNLLRRLPEFENIWHLMSQDGQGLDTPHITQLLEKLDTSWNLEGEFIRSLPSSFAAQVPCVDPEKVTFNEFWIFFEEYVSQHDLLRTSVFEAAEQRRLQAEAEAQLALELQAQKEANLIEEQRQQRLLQAQFETLCADAYINGELSQIMSKGAVLQHPMDLKGEHIVLLLQLLRAWGFSLLDDQGNHLDQDEWDDRAKSLFTQWRMQHGPTTNFPGVVDSDAVKALMDKESFEAHHQIPPAPEEPPEEEL
;
A
#
# COMPACT_ATOMS: atom_id res chain seq x y z
N MET A 1 -0.35 -61.43 10.50
CA MET A 1 1.01 -61.50 11.08
C MET A 1 1.94 -60.91 10.03
N PRO A 2 2.59 -59.77 10.30
CA PRO A 2 3.62 -59.24 9.41
C PRO A 2 4.74 -60.27 9.23
N SER A 3 5.40 -60.29 8.07
CA SER A 3 6.53 -61.20 7.83
C SER A 3 7.73 -60.77 8.67
N GLN A 4 8.63 -61.69 9.03
CA GLN A 4 9.89 -61.35 9.72
C GLN A 4 10.68 -60.27 8.96
N ALA A 5 10.59 -60.25 7.63
CA ALA A 5 11.19 -59.20 6.80
C ALA A 5 10.55 -57.83 7.00
N GLN A 6 9.22 -57.74 7.20
CA GLN A 6 8.53 -56.49 7.51
C GLN A 6 8.87 -55.98 8.91
N GLU A 7 8.96 -56.86 9.91
CA GLU A 7 9.38 -56.47 11.27
C GLU A 7 10.84 -56.01 11.32
N GLN A 8 11.71 -56.64 10.53
CA GLN A 8 13.12 -56.27 10.44
C GLN A 8 13.31 -54.95 9.68
N ALA A 9 12.59 -54.75 8.57
CA ALA A 9 12.55 -53.48 7.85
C ALA A 9 12.03 -52.33 8.72
N PHE A 10 11.03 -52.58 9.58
CA PHE A 10 10.51 -51.59 10.51
C PHE A 10 11.51 -51.24 11.63
N ARG A 11 12.27 -52.22 12.14
CA ARG A 11 13.34 -51.98 13.13
C ARG A 11 14.54 -51.25 12.53
N GLU A 12 14.81 -51.47 11.25
CA GLU A 12 15.90 -50.83 10.50
C GLU A 12 15.49 -49.51 9.85
N LEU A 13 14.23 -49.10 10.01
CA LEU A 13 13.66 -47.88 9.45
C LEU A 13 14.28 -46.67 10.15
N LYS A 14 15.47 -46.30 9.68
CA LYS A 14 16.09 -45.01 9.99
C LYS A 14 15.21 -43.97 9.33
N LEU A 15 14.43 -43.26 10.14
CA LEU A 15 13.75 -42.01 9.77
C LEU A 15 14.82 -41.00 9.36
N ASN A 16 15.28 -41.11 8.12
CA ASN A 16 16.29 -40.27 7.51
C ASN A 16 15.66 -39.42 6.40
N ASP A 17 16.42 -38.47 5.89
CA ASP A 17 15.93 -37.52 4.88
C ASP A 17 15.34 -38.23 3.66
N LYS A 18 15.95 -39.32 3.20
CA LYS A 18 15.46 -40.11 2.06
C LYS A 18 14.07 -40.71 2.32
N PHE A 19 13.80 -41.18 3.53
CA PHE A 19 12.49 -41.70 3.89
C PHE A 19 11.43 -40.58 3.81
N PHE A 20 11.72 -39.41 4.39
CA PHE A 20 10.75 -38.32 4.35
C PHE A 20 10.56 -37.72 2.96
N LEU A 21 11.63 -37.63 2.16
CA LEU A 21 11.53 -37.23 0.76
C LEU A 21 10.68 -38.23 -0.06
N SER A 22 10.75 -39.53 0.25
CA SER A 22 9.89 -40.53 -0.39
C SER A 22 8.41 -40.46 0.02
N LEU A 23 8.07 -39.71 1.08
CA LEU A 23 6.69 -39.46 1.49
C LEU A 23 6.08 -38.24 0.79
N LEU A 24 6.90 -37.42 0.11
CA LEU A 24 6.40 -36.33 -0.71
C LEU A 24 5.79 -36.94 -1.97
N LEU A 25 4.51 -36.67 -2.19
CA LEU A 25 3.81 -37.14 -3.37
C LEU A 25 4.28 -36.37 -4.61
N PRO A 26 4.28 -37.01 -5.79
CA PRO A 26 4.39 -36.28 -7.06
C PRO A 26 3.34 -35.17 -7.12
N MET A 27 3.68 -34.05 -7.77
CA MET A 27 2.80 -32.87 -7.82
C MET A 27 1.41 -33.20 -8.42
N GLU A 28 1.34 -34.12 -9.38
CA GLU A 28 0.08 -34.57 -10.00
C GLU A 28 -0.86 -35.30 -9.03
N GLU A 29 -0.31 -35.90 -7.97
CA GLU A 29 -1.05 -36.69 -6.97
C GLU A 29 -1.28 -35.92 -5.67
N ALA A 30 -0.55 -34.81 -5.46
CA ALA A 30 -0.61 -34.01 -4.26
C ALA A 30 -1.77 -33.00 -4.29
N GLU A 31 -2.97 -33.45 -3.93
CA GLU A 31 -4.12 -32.55 -3.75
C GLU A 31 -3.85 -31.61 -2.55
N GLY A 32 -3.51 -30.35 -2.80
CA GLY A 32 -3.47 -29.30 -1.77
C GLY A 32 -2.24 -29.25 -0.84
N ASP A 33 -1.09 -29.80 -1.22
CA ASP A 33 0.17 -29.74 -0.44
C ASP A 33 0.09 -30.26 0.99
N PHE A 34 -0.86 -31.15 1.31
CA PHE A 34 -1.01 -31.68 2.67
C PHE A 34 0.24 -32.40 3.17
N ASP A 35 0.94 -33.12 2.30
CA ASP A 35 2.19 -33.79 2.60
C ASP A 35 3.30 -32.81 3.01
N VAL A 36 3.45 -31.72 2.25
CA VAL A 36 4.38 -30.62 2.55
C VAL A 36 3.99 -29.91 3.84
N TYR A 37 2.70 -29.67 4.08
CA TYR A 37 2.21 -29.08 5.33
C TYR A 37 2.55 -29.96 6.55
N LEU A 38 2.35 -31.26 6.46
CA LEU A 38 2.65 -32.21 7.54
C LEU A 38 4.15 -32.28 7.84
N MET A 39 4.98 -32.07 6.82
CA MET A 39 6.43 -32.01 6.92
C MET A 39 6.93 -30.69 7.53
N GLU A 40 6.43 -29.56 7.04
CA GLU A 40 6.75 -28.21 7.53
C GLU A 40 6.37 -28.04 9.00
N ASN A 41 5.22 -28.54 9.41
CA ASN A 41 4.81 -28.46 10.81
C ASN A 41 5.44 -29.57 11.68
N ALA A 42 6.34 -30.38 11.11
CA ALA A 42 6.95 -31.54 11.73
C ALA A 42 5.92 -32.49 12.39
N VAL A 43 4.68 -32.48 11.89
CA VAL A 43 3.59 -33.32 12.37
C VAL A 43 3.84 -34.76 11.95
N MET A 44 4.28 -34.99 10.71
CA MET A 44 4.52 -36.34 10.18
C MET A 44 5.53 -37.14 11.03
N PRO A 45 6.73 -36.61 11.35
CA PRO A 45 7.68 -37.31 12.23
C PRO A 45 7.10 -37.63 13.61
N VAL A 46 6.39 -36.69 14.23
CA VAL A 46 5.82 -36.88 15.57
C VAL A 46 4.68 -37.89 15.55
N LEU A 47 3.88 -37.89 14.48
CA LEU A 47 2.82 -38.87 14.25
C LEU A 47 3.38 -40.28 14.09
N LEU A 48 4.40 -40.47 13.24
CA LEU A 48 5.05 -41.77 13.05
C LEU A 48 5.66 -42.31 14.36
N GLN A 49 6.33 -41.44 15.12
CA GLN A 49 6.86 -41.79 16.44
C GLN A 49 5.74 -42.13 17.43
N GLY A 50 4.64 -41.38 17.41
CA GLY A 50 3.46 -41.64 18.23
C GLY A 50 2.81 -42.97 17.90
N LEU A 51 2.73 -43.34 16.62
CA LEU A 51 2.19 -44.62 16.16
C LEU A 51 3.09 -45.80 16.55
N ASP A 52 4.43 -45.67 16.45
CA ASP A 52 5.37 -46.69 16.96
C ASP A 52 5.23 -46.84 18.48
N ALA A 53 5.22 -45.72 19.21
CA ALA A 53 5.07 -45.72 20.66
C ALA A 53 3.72 -46.30 21.11
N LEU A 54 2.64 -45.99 20.39
CA LEU A 54 1.30 -46.56 20.60
C LEU A 54 1.30 -48.07 20.36
N THR A 55 1.92 -48.55 19.28
CA THR A 55 2.00 -49.98 18.96
C THR A 55 2.70 -50.75 20.07
N ARG A 56 3.87 -50.28 20.52
CA ARG A 56 4.60 -50.86 21.66
C ARG A 56 3.79 -50.79 22.96
N HIS A 57 2.95 -49.78 23.13
CA HIS A 57 2.08 -49.66 24.28
C HIS A 57 0.99 -50.71 24.24
N VAL A 58 0.31 -50.89 23.09
CA VAL A 58 -0.72 -51.91 22.86
C VAL A 58 -0.16 -53.32 23.08
N ASP A 59 1.05 -53.62 22.59
CA ASP A 59 1.71 -54.92 22.82
C ASP A 59 1.96 -55.22 24.30
N LYS A 60 2.31 -54.18 25.08
CA LYS A 60 2.45 -54.32 26.55
C LYS A 60 1.11 -54.62 27.21
N ILE A 61 0.01 -54.02 26.74
CA ILE A 61 -1.34 -54.33 27.24
C ILE A 61 -1.72 -55.78 26.90
N ALA A 62 -1.47 -56.18 25.64
CA ALA A 62 -1.81 -57.51 25.14
C ALA A 62 -1.08 -58.63 25.90
N THR A 63 0.15 -58.37 26.36
CA THR A 63 0.95 -59.31 27.16
C THR A 63 0.54 -59.38 28.64
N GLY A 64 -0.56 -58.74 29.04
CA GLY A 64 -1.11 -58.82 30.40
C GLY A 64 -0.37 -57.98 31.43
N LYS A 65 0.57 -57.10 31.02
CA LYS A 65 1.09 -56.05 31.90
C LYS A 65 0.01 -54.99 32.08
N THR A 66 -0.85 -55.19 33.08
CA THR A 66 -1.94 -54.29 33.42
C THR A 66 -1.39 -52.88 33.68
N LEU A 67 -1.81 -51.93 32.84
CA LEU A 67 -1.73 -50.50 33.16
C LEU A 67 -2.78 -50.23 34.24
N GLY A 68 -2.39 -49.52 35.29
CA GLY A 68 -3.18 -49.32 36.50
C GLY A 68 -4.61 -48.77 36.29
N ASP A 69 -5.37 -48.82 37.38
CA ASP A 69 -6.71 -48.25 37.62
C ASP A 69 -7.91 -48.82 36.86
N GLY A 70 -7.77 -49.92 36.10
CA GLY A 70 -8.91 -50.66 35.55
C GLY A 70 -9.76 -49.89 34.52
N ARG A 71 -9.30 -48.73 34.07
CA ARG A 71 -9.94 -47.96 32.98
C ARG A 71 -9.63 -48.61 31.63
N ARG A 72 -10.60 -48.61 30.71
CA ARG A 72 -10.39 -49.10 29.34
C ARG A 72 -9.42 -48.17 28.60
N PHE A 73 -8.40 -48.74 27.98
CA PHE A 73 -7.44 -48.01 27.16
C PHE A 73 -8.10 -47.47 25.89
N ASN A 74 -7.89 -46.19 25.56
CA ASN A 74 -8.33 -45.56 24.32
C ASN A 74 -7.09 -45.14 23.49
N PRO A 75 -6.78 -45.83 22.37
CA PRO A 75 -5.59 -45.55 21.57
C PRO A 75 -5.60 -44.16 20.95
N VAL A 76 -6.76 -43.63 20.56
CA VAL A 76 -6.89 -42.31 19.95
C VAL A 76 -6.62 -41.22 20.98
N THR A 77 -7.21 -41.33 22.18
CA THR A 77 -6.94 -40.38 23.26
C THR A 77 -5.47 -40.42 23.68
N TRP A 78 -4.87 -41.61 23.74
CA TRP A 78 -3.45 -41.76 24.07
C TRP A 78 -2.56 -41.10 23.01
N LEU A 79 -2.83 -41.34 21.72
CA LEU A 79 -2.07 -40.74 20.63
C LEU A 79 -2.20 -39.21 20.63
N ALA A 80 -3.42 -38.68 20.82
CA ALA A 80 -3.63 -37.24 20.93
C ALA A 80 -2.81 -36.63 22.09
N GLN A 81 -2.81 -37.26 23.27
CA GLN A 81 -1.97 -36.82 24.39
C GLN A 81 -0.48 -36.92 24.08
N TYR A 82 -0.05 -37.95 23.34
CA TYR A 82 1.33 -38.10 22.90
C TYR A 82 1.74 -36.95 21.98
N LEU A 83 0.93 -36.64 20.96
CA LEU A 83 1.19 -35.54 20.02
C LEU A 83 1.29 -34.20 20.74
N LEU A 84 0.37 -33.91 21.67
CA LEU A 84 0.38 -32.67 22.46
C LEU A 84 1.63 -32.54 23.34
N ARG A 85 2.08 -33.63 23.97
CA ARG A 85 3.27 -33.63 24.83
C ARG A 85 4.58 -33.53 24.04
N ASN A 86 4.58 -34.00 22.79
CA ASN A 86 5.75 -34.02 21.92
C ASN A 86 5.64 -33.01 20.77
N HIS A 87 4.88 -31.93 20.97
CA HIS A 87 4.64 -30.93 19.94
C HIS A 87 5.98 -30.33 19.45
N PRO A 88 6.27 -30.28 18.13
CA PRO A 88 7.57 -29.85 17.60
C PRO A 88 8.00 -28.46 18.08
N MET A 89 7.07 -27.51 18.19
CA MET A 89 7.36 -26.13 18.64
C MET A 89 7.71 -26.02 20.12
N HIS A 90 7.39 -27.05 20.94
CA HIS A 90 7.62 -27.05 22.39
C HIS A 90 8.65 -28.10 22.81
N SER A 91 9.15 -28.89 21.86
CA SER A 91 10.16 -29.91 22.14
C SER A 91 11.54 -29.26 22.27
N THR A 92 12.12 -29.34 23.46
CA THR A 92 13.53 -28.98 23.72
C THR A 92 14.46 -30.19 23.60
N ASP A 93 13.99 -31.28 22.98
CA ASP A 93 14.73 -32.54 22.89
C ASP A 93 15.83 -32.48 21.82
N HIS A 94 16.76 -33.44 21.84
CA HIS A 94 17.83 -33.63 20.85
C HIS A 94 17.34 -33.71 19.39
N ARG A 95 16.02 -33.88 19.19
CA ARG A 95 15.35 -33.97 17.88
C ARG A 95 15.01 -32.61 17.27
N ALA A 96 15.13 -31.51 18.01
CA ALA A 96 14.84 -30.17 17.50
C ALA A 96 15.60 -29.84 16.20
N GLY A 97 16.85 -30.30 16.08
CA GLY A 97 17.63 -30.15 14.84
C GLY A 97 17.03 -30.89 13.65
N MET A 98 16.53 -32.11 13.86
CA MET A 98 15.84 -32.88 12.82
C MET A 98 14.55 -32.17 12.37
N TYR A 99 13.76 -31.62 13.29
CA TYR A 99 12.52 -30.90 12.92
C TYR A 99 12.81 -29.65 12.09
N LYS A 100 13.84 -28.88 12.45
CA LYS A 100 14.29 -27.72 11.65
C LYS A 100 14.76 -28.12 10.25
N HIS A 101 15.45 -29.25 10.13
CA HIS A 101 15.87 -29.77 8.84
C HIS A 101 14.68 -30.18 7.96
N LEU A 102 13.69 -30.86 8.53
CA LEU A 102 12.48 -31.25 7.79
C LEU A 102 11.63 -30.04 7.40
N GLN A 103 11.59 -29.01 8.25
CA GLN A 103 11.03 -27.70 7.93
C GLN A 103 11.69 -27.07 6.71
N GLU A 104 13.02 -27.09 6.67
CA GLU A 104 13.78 -26.58 5.53
C GLU A 104 13.47 -27.37 4.25
N LEU A 105 13.47 -28.70 4.31
CA LEU A 105 13.11 -29.54 3.17
C LEU A 105 11.68 -29.25 2.66
N ALA A 106 10.73 -29.07 3.57
CA ALA A 106 9.35 -28.73 3.21
C ALA A 106 9.27 -27.32 2.58
N SER A 107 10.03 -26.36 3.10
CA SER A 107 10.10 -25.00 2.58
C SER A 107 10.65 -24.95 1.15
N VAL A 108 11.69 -25.75 0.87
CA VAL A 108 12.26 -25.93 -0.48
C VAL A 108 11.25 -26.62 -1.40
N GLU A 109 10.65 -27.73 -0.97
CA GLU A 109 9.69 -28.46 -1.79
C GLU A 109 8.47 -27.61 -2.15
N ARG A 110 7.94 -26.85 -1.19
CA ARG A 110 6.86 -25.90 -1.48
C ARG A 110 7.31 -24.81 -2.47
N GLY A 111 8.54 -24.33 -2.38
CA GLY A 111 9.11 -23.41 -3.35
C GLY A 111 9.17 -24.00 -4.76
N ARG A 112 9.59 -25.27 -4.89
CA ARG A 112 9.56 -26.01 -6.18
C ARG A 112 8.14 -26.12 -6.74
N ARG A 113 7.18 -26.56 -5.93
CA ARG A 113 5.78 -26.67 -6.36
C ARG A 113 5.19 -25.32 -6.74
N ASN A 114 5.57 -24.24 -6.06
CA ASN A 114 5.19 -22.88 -6.44
C ASN A 114 5.72 -22.52 -7.83
N LEU A 115 7.01 -22.77 -8.11
CA LEU A 115 7.59 -22.57 -9.44
C LEU A 115 6.86 -23.36 -10.53
N LEU A 116 6.60 -24.64 -10.31
CA LEU A 116 5.95 -25.50 -11.29
C LEU A 116 4.48 -25.12 -11.55
N ARG A 117 3.75 -24.67 -10.52
CA ARG A 117 2.37 -24.17 -10.67
C ARG A 117 2.28 -22.91 -11.52
N ARG A 118 3.37 -22.16 -11.65
CA ARG A 118 3.44 -20.96 -12.47
C ARG A 118 3.69 -21.25 -13.94
N LEU A 119 3.53 -22.51 -14.39
CA LEU A 119 3.55 -22.89 -15.81
C LEU A 119 2.78 -21.90 -16.72
N PRO A 120 1.56 -21.45 -16.39
CA PRO A 120 0.83 -20.49 -17.24
C PRO A 120 1.53 -19.13 -17.36
N GLU A 121 2.25 -18.71 -16.33
CA GLU A 121 3.00 -17.45 -16.31
C GLU A 121 4.27 -17.57 -17.17
N PHE A 122 4.95 -18.72 -17.12
CA PHE A 122 6.03 -19.06 -18.04
C PHE A 122 5.55 -19.06 -19.49
N GLU A 123 4.46 -19.78 -19.80
CA GLU A 123 3.88 -19.84 -21.16
C GLU A 123 3.52 -18.44 -21.67
N ASN A 124 2.88 -17.61 -20.85
CA ASN A 124 2.49 -16.27 -21.24
C ASN A 124 3.70 -15.39 -21.59
N ILE A 125 4.72 -15.32 -20.72
CA ILE A 125 5.92 -14.52 -21.02
C ILE A 125 6.69 -15.12 -22.21
N TRP A 126 6.75 -16.44 -22.32
CA TRP A 126 7.34 -17.12 -23.47
C TRP A 126 6.68 -16.69 -24.78
N HIS A 127 5.35 -16.73 -24.85
CA HIS A 127 4.60 -16.33 -26.03
C HIS A 127 4.79 -14.87 -26.40
N LEU A 128 4.90 -13.98 -25.40
CA LEU A 128 5.20 -12.55 -25.62
C LEU A 128 6.60 -12.33 -26.20
N MET A 129 7.55 -13.24 -25.92
CA MET A 129 8.94 -13.13 -26.38
C MET A 129 9.19 -13.87 -27.69
N SER A 130 8.50 -14.98 -27.95
CA SER A 130 8.66 -15.75 -29.17
C SER A 130 7.95 -15.07 -30.33
N GLN A 131 8.69 -14.56 -31.31
CA GLN A 131 8.10 -14.09 -32.57
C GLN A 131 7.53 -15.30 -33.33
N ASP A 132 6.22 -15.29 -33.60
CA ASP A 132 5.51 -16.30 -34.41
C ASP A 132 5.65 -17.75 -33.91
N GLY A 133 5.88 -17.96 -32.61
CA GLY A 133 5.99 -19.30 -32.01
C GLY A 133 7.25 -20.07 -32.40
N GLN A 134 8.27 -19.42 -32.96
CA GLN A 134 9.48 -20.09 -33.45
C GLN A 134 10.48 -20.51 -32.35
N GLY A 135 10.12 -20.43 -31.07
CA GLY A 135 11.04 -20.69 -29.96
C GLY A 135 11.91 -19.48 -29.59
N LEU A 136 12.79 -19.66 -28.60
CA LEU A 136 13.71 -18.64 -28.08
C LEU A 136 15.15 -19.10 -28.24
N ASP A 137 16.06 -18.17 -28.56
CA ASP A 137 17.50 -18.45 -28.48
C ASP A 137 17.99 -18.38 -27.01
N THR A 138 19.25 -18.78 -26.77
CA THR A 138 19.84 -18.79 -25.43
C THR A 138 19.82 -17.43 -24.72
N PRO A 139 20.22 -16.30 -25.36
CA PRO A 139 20.06 -14.97 -24.75
C PRO A 139 18.62 -14.64 -24.33
N HIS A 140 17.62 -14.97 -25.15
CA HIS A 140 16.23 -14.70 -24.84
C HIS A 140 15.70 -15.56 -23.69
N ILE A 141 16.23 -16.78 -23.47
CA ILE A 141 15.90 -17.58 -22.28
C ILE A 141 16.37 -16.88 -21.00
N THR A 142 17.58 -16.30 -20.99
CA THR A 142 18.04 -15.52 -19.83
C THR A 142 17.12 -14.33 -19.57
N GLN A 143 16.75 -13.58 -20.61
CA GLN A 143 15.80 -12.46 -20.49
C GLN A 143 14.40 -12.90 -20.03
N LEU A 144 13.92 -14.07 -20.47
CA LEU A 144 12.67 -14.65 -19.99
C LEU A 144 12.70 -14.86 -18.47
N LEU A 145 13.77 -15.47 -17.97
CA LEU A 145 13.94 -15.72 -16.53
C LEU A 145 14.04 -14.41 -15.75
N GLU A 146 14.70 -13.38 -16.28
CA GLU A 146 14.80 -12.05 -15.67
C GLU A 146 13.43 -11.36 -15.61
N LYS A 147 12.62 -11.50 -16.67
CA LYS A 147 11.25 -11.00 -16.70
C LYS A 147 10.35 -11.73 -15.70
N LEU A 148 10.48 -13.05 -15.58
CA LEU A 148 9.74 -13.83 -14.59
C LEU A 148 10.09 -13.39 -13.17
N ASP A 149 11.38 -13.31 -12.86
CA ASP A 149 11.88 -12.83 -11.57
C ASP A 149 11.30 -11.44 -11.23
N THR A 150 11.35 -10.51 -12.19
CA THR A 150 10.78 -9.17 -12.04
C THR A 150 9.27 -9.21 -11.85
N SER A 151 8.54 -10.00 -12.65
CA SER A 151 7.07 -10.09 -12.59
C SER A 151 6.57 -10.70 -11.28
N TRP A 152 7.39 -11.56 -10.67
CA TRP A 152 7.13 -12.18 -9.38
C TRP A 152 7.69 -11.38 -8.23
N ASN A 153 8.30 -10.22 -8.52
CA ASN A 153 8.95 -9.37 -7.54
C ASN A 153 10.00 -10.11 -6.71
N LEU A 154 10.84 -10.96 -7.31
CA LEU A 154 11.82 -11.78 -6.57
C LEU A 154 13.19 -11.11 -6.37
N GLU A 155 13.40 -9.88 -6.85
CA GLU A 155 14.64 -9.10 -6.65
C GLU A 155 15.93 -9.86 -7.07
N GLY A 156 15.84 -10.60 -8.18
CA GLY A 156 16.93 -11.38 -8.74
C GLY A 156 17.24 -12.66 -7.96
N GLU A 157 16.49 -13.04 -6.93
CA GLU A 157 16.72 -14.30 -6.20
C GLU A 157 16.56 -15.52 -7.10
N PHE A 158 15.61 -15.51 -8.05
CA PHE A 158 15.44 -16.62 -8.99
C PHE A 158 16.63 -16.74 -9.93
N ILE A 159 17.08 -15.62 -10.51
CA ILE A 159 18.27 -15.61 -11.39
C ILE A 159 19.53 -16.02 -10.63
N ARG A 160 19.73 -15.53 -9.41
CA ARG A 160 20.91 -15.87 -8.59
C ARG A 160 20.95 -17.34 -8.20
N SER A 161 19.79 -17.99 -8.09
CA SER A 161 19.71 -19.43 -7.79
C SER A 161 20.10 -20.32 -8.97
N LEU A 162 20.05 -19.79 -10.19
CA LEU A 162 20.39 -20.53 -11.41
C LEU A 162 21.88 -20.38 -11.74
N PRO A 163 22.53 -21.43 -12.29
CA PRO A 163 23.88 -21.30 -12.80
C PRO A 163 23.90 -20.34 -14.00
N SER A 164 24.98 -19.57 -14.15
CA SER A 164 25.13 -18.63 -15.29
C SER A 164 25.08 -19.31 -16.66
N SER A 165 25.33 -20.63 -16.71
CA SER A 165 25.24 -21.45 -17.92
C SER A 165 23.89 -22.16 -18.08
N PHE A 166 22.89 -21.88 -17.24
CA PHE A 166 21.59 -22.58 -17.26
C PHE A 166 20.96 -22.60 -18.66
N ALA A 167 20.84 -21.44 -19.31
CA ALA A 167 20.25 -21.33 -20.64
C ALA A 167 21.01 -22.13 -21.70
N ALA A 168 22.32 -22.31 -21.55
CA ALA A 168 23.15 -23.10 -22.47
C ALA A 168 23.07 -24.61 -22.23
N GLN A 169 22.51 -25.04 -21.09
CA GLN A 169 22.32 -26.46 -20.76
C GLN A 169 20.99 -27.02 -21.27
N VAL A 170 20.07 -26.15 -21.73
CA VAL A 170 18.75 -26.59 -22.18
C VAL A 170 18.89 -27.45 -23.44
N PRO A 171 18.47 -28.72 -23.41
CA PRO A 171 18.54 -29.59 -24.57
C PRO A 171 17.59 -29.06 -25.65
N CYS A 172 18.09 -28.96 -26.89
CA CYS A 172 17.32 -28.50 -28.03
C CYS A 172 17.59 -29.36 -29.26
N VAL A 173 16.54 -29.60 -30.04
CA VAL A 173 16.66 -30.26 -31.34
C VAL A 173 17.27 -29.29 -32.38
N ASP A 174 16.88 -28.02 -32.33
CA ASP A 174 17.48 -26.94 -33.11
C ASP A 174 18.50 -26.19 -32.24
N PRO A 175 19.80 -26.18 -32.60
CA PRO A 175 20.83 -25.50 -31.83
C PRO A 175 20.64 -23.98 -31.76
N GLU A 176 19.84 -23.38 -32.65
CA GLU A 176 19.57 -21.93 -32.64
C GLU A 176 18.34 -21.56 -31.83
N LYS A 177 17.37 -22.48 -31.67
CA LYS A 177 16.06 -22.17 -31.07
C LYS A 177 15.57 -23.30 -30.17
N VAL A 178 15.25 -22.95 -28.95
CA VAL A 178 14.61 -23.81 -27.96
C VAL A 178 13.11 -23.60 -28.04
N THR A 179 12.31 -24.67 -28.11
CA THR A 179 10.85 -24.60 -28.00
C THR A 179 10.41 -24.55 -26.54
N PHE A 180 9.19 -24.06 -26.27
CA PHE A 180 8.67 -23.99 -24.90
C PHE A 180 8.64 -25.37 -24.22
N ASN A 181 8.22 -26.40 -24.95
CA ASN A 181 8.11 -27.75 -24.42
C ASN A 181 9.48 -28.35 -24.06
N GLU A 182 10.51 -28.14 -24.90
CA GLU A 182 11.88 -28.56 -24.60
C GLU A 182 12.41 -27.86 -23.34
N PHE A 183 12.19 -26.54 -23.25
CA PHE A 183 12.54 -25.76 -22.07
C PHE A 183 11.83 -26.26 -20.82
N TRP A 184 10.51 -26.47 -20.89
CA TRP A 184 9.70 -26.81 -19.72
C TRP A 184 10.03 -28.19 -19.17
N ILE A 185 10.18 -29.20 -20.04
CA ILE A 185 10.59 -30.56 -19.62
C ILE A 185 11.94 -30.50 -18.91
N PHE A 186 12.91 -29.76 -19.47
CA PHE A 186 14.21 -29.58 -18.85
C PHE A 186 14.12 -28.80 -17.53
N PHE A 187 13.33 -27.72 -17.48
CA PHE A 187 13.15 -26.90 -16.29
C PHE A 187 12.51 -27.69 -15.16
N GLU A 188 11.48 -28.48 -15.43
CA GLU A 188 10.81 -29.34 -14.46
C GLU A 188 11.78 -30.37 -13.87
N GLU A 189 12.54 -31.06 -14.73
CA GLU A 189 13.59 -31.98 -14.27
C GLU A 189 14.64 -31.25 -13.43
N TYR A 190 15.08 -30.07 -13.88
CA TYR A 190 16.08 -29.27 -13.18
C TYR A 190 15.61 -28.84 -11.78
N VAL A 191 14.39 -28.32 -11.67
CA VAL A 191 13.76 -27.91 -10.40
C VAL A 191 13.58 -29.10 -9.45
N SER A 192 13.29 -30.29 -9.96
CA SER A 192 13.16 -31.50 -9.14
C SER A 192 14.49 -31.92 -8.47
N GLN A 193 15.62 -31.57 -9.10
CA GLN A 193 16.96 -31.95 -8.66
C GLN A 193 17.70 -30.84 -7.89
N HIS A 194 17.25 -29.58 -8.01
CA HIS A 194 17.94 -28.41 -7.46
C HIS A 194 17.03 -27.59 -6.55
N ASP A 195 17.63 -27.04 -5.48
CA ASP A 195 16.94 -26.19 -4.52
C ASP A 195 17.03 -24.73 -4.98
N LEU A 196 16.11 -24.31 -5.85
CA LEU A 196 16.16 -22.96 -6.43
C LEU A 196 15.64 -21.90 -5.47
N LEU A 197 14.38 -22.03 -5.06
CA LEU A 197 13.69 -21.05 -4.24
C LEU A 197 13.06 -21.71 -3.03
N ARG A 198 13.08 -20.98 -1.91
CA ARG A 198 12.33 -21.30 -0.70
C ARG A 198 10.98 -20.61 -0.72
N THR A 199 10.03 -21.14 0.03
CA THR A 199 8.70 -20.51 0.20
C THR A 199 8.80 -19.09 0.75
N SER A 200 9.73 -18.84 1.66
CA SER A 200 9.96 -17.52 2.27
C SER A 200 10.29 -16.44 1.24
N VAL A 201 10.89 -16.79 0.10
CA VAL A 201 11.18 -15.83 -0.97
C VAL A 201 9.89 -15.37 -1.66
N PHE A 202 8.97 -16.31 -1.93
CA PHE A 202 7.65 -15.99 -2.47
C PHE A 202 6.80 -15.19 -1.48
N GLU A 203 6.81 -15.55 -0.20
CA GLU A 203 6.09 -14.81 0.85
C GLU A 203 6.62 -13.37 0.98
N ALA A 204 7.95 -13.19 0.95
CA ALA A 204 8.56 -11.87 0.98
C ALA A 204 8.19 -11.03 -0.26
N ALA A 205 8.15 -11.65 -1.44
CA ALA A 205 7.76 -10.99 -2.67
C ALA A 205 6.28 -10.57 -2.69
N GLU A 206 5.39 -11.44 -2.16
CA GLU A 206 3.98 -11.13 -1.98
C GLU A 206 3.78 -9.98 -0.97
N GLN A 207 4.50 -9.99 0.15
CA GLN A 207 4.46 -8.91 1.13
C GLN A 207 4.91 -7.58 0.53
N ARG A 208 6.01 -7.57 -0.23
CA ARG A 208 6.48 -6.36 -0.94
C ARG A 208 5.45 -5.84 -1.94
N ARG A 209 4.79 -6.75 -2.68
CA ARG A 209 3.71 -6.37 -3.61
C ARG A 209 2.53 -5.72 -2.89
N LEU A 210 2.09 -6.31 -1.76
CA LEU A 210 0.99 -5.75 -0.97
C LEU A 210 1.35 -4.40 -0.34
N GLN A 211 2.60 -4.22 0.10
CA GLN A 211 3.09 -2.93 0.60
C GLN A 211 3.10 -1.86 -0.49
N ALA A 212 3.66 -2.17 -1.66
CA ALA A 212 3.67 -1.25 -2.80
C ALA A 212 2.25 -0.86 -3.27
N GLU A 213 1.30 -1.81 -3.26
CA GLU A 213 -0.09 -1.51 -3.58
C GLU A 213 -0.75 -0.59 -2.54
N ALA A 214 -0.51 -0.84 -1.25
CA ALA A 214 -1.03 0.02 -0.18
C ALA A 214 -0.44 1.44 -0.23
N GLU A 215 0.85 1.56 -0.51
CA GLU A 215 1.53 2.85 -0.70
C GLU A 215 0.99 3.61 -1.92
N ALA A 216 0.78 2.92 -3.04
CA ALA A 216 0.18 3.50 -4.24
C ALA A 216 -1.26 3.99 -3.98
N GLN A 217 -2.06 3.22 -3.23
CA GLN A 217 -3.41 3.64 -2.84
C GLN A 217 -3.39 4.88 -1.95
N LEU A 218 -2.53 4.92 -0.94
CA LEU A 218 -2.37 6.08 -0.07
C LEU A 218 -1.94 7.32 -0.85
N ALA A 219 -1.01 7.17 -1.80
CA ALA A 219 -0.56 8.26 -2.66
C ALA A 219 -1.71 8.83 -3.52
N LEU A 220 -2.55 7.96 -4.08
CA LEU A 220 -3.73 8.37 -4.86
C LEU A 220 -4.76 9.10 -3.96
N GLU A 221 -4.99 8.62 -2.74
CA GLU A 221 -5.89 9.28 -1.79
C GLU A 221 -5.39 10.67 -1.39
N LEU A 222 -4.09 10.80 -1.10
CA LEU A 222 -3.47 12.08 -0.79
C LEU A 222 -3.53 13.05 -1.96
N GLN A 223 -3.32 12.57 -3.19
CA GLN A 223 -3.46 13.38 -4.39
C GLN A 223 -4.91 13.86 -4.56
N ALA A 224 -5.89 12.96 -4.44
CA ALA A 224 -7.30 13.30 -4.55
C ALA A 224 -7.73 14.31 -3.47
N GLN A 225 -7.19 14.20 -2.26
CA GLN A 225 -7.44 15.16 -1.18
C GLN A 225 -6.85 16.55 -1.50
N LYS A 226 -5.62 16.61 -2.03
CA LYS A 226 -5.00 17.87 -2.46
C LYS A 226 -5.83 18.54 -3.57
N GLU A 227 -6.27 17.77 -4.57
CA GLU A 227 -7.10 18.27 -5.66
C GLU A 227 -8.47 18.77 -5.15
N ALA A 228 -9.11 18.04 -4.24
CA ALA A 228 -10.38 18.45 -3.65
C ALA A 228 -10.27 19.76 -2.85
N ASN A 229 -9.20 19.92 -2.07
CA ASN A 229 -8.93 21.15 -1.32
C ASN A 229 -8.73 22.34 -2.26
N LEU A 230 -7.97 22.16 -3.34
CA LEU A 230 -7.73 23.20 -4.35
C LEU A 230 -9.03 23.60 -5.07
N ILE A 231 -9.91 22.65 -5.40
CA ILE A 231 -11.21 22.94 -5.99
C ILE A 231 -12.10 23.74 -5.03
N GLU A 232 -12.14 23.37 -3.76
CA GLU A 232 -12.95 24.07 -2.76
C GLU A 232 -12.43 25.49 -2.50
N GLU A 233 -11.11 25.68 -2.45
CA GLU A 233 -10.49 26.99 -2.34
C GLU A 233 -10.80 27.89 -3.55
N GLN A 234 -10.68 27.37 -4.78
CA GLN A 234 -11.08 28.10 -5.98
C GLN A 234 -12.57 28.46 -5.97
N ARG A 235 -13.42 27.57 -5.44
CA ARG A 235 -14.85 27.83 -5.28
C ARG A 235 -15.11 28.97 -4.30
N GLN A 236 -14.41 28.99 -3.16
CA GLN A 236 -14.52 30.08 -2.18
C GLN A 236 -14.06 31.41 -2.77
N GLN A 237 -12.95 31.43 -3.52
CA GLN A 237 -12.49 32.62 -4.23
C GLN A 237 -13.53 33.14 -5.22
N ARG A 238 -14.14 32.27 -6.03
CA ARG A 238 -15.21 32.66 -6.96
C ARG A 238 -16.43 33.23 -6.25
N LEU A 239 -16.81 32.66 -5.10
CA LEU A 239 -17.92 33.17 -4.29
C LEU A 239 -17.62 34.56 -3.73
N LEU A 240 -16.40 34.78 -3.21
CA LEU A 240 -15.97 36.10 -2.73
C LEU A 240 -15.94 37.14 -3.85
N GLN A 241 -15.42 36.77 -5.02
CA GLN A 241 -15.40 37.65 -6.19
C GLN A 241 -16.81 38.02 -6.66
N ALA A 242 -17.73 37.05 -6.72
CA ALA A 242 -19.12 37.31 -7.08
C ALA A 242 -19.84 38.22 -6.07
N GLN A 243 -19.56 38.04 -4.77
CA GLN A 243 -20.07 38.93 -3.72
C GLN A 243 -19.54 40.35 -3.88
N PHE A 244 -18.23 40.50 -4.11
CA PHE A 244 -17.60 41.79 -4.34
C PHE A 244 -18.17 42.51 -5.58
N GLU A 245 -18.35 41.80 -6.69
CA GLU A 245 -18.97 42.35 -7.90
C GLU A 245 -20.39 42.85 -7.65
N THR A 246 -21.18 42.12 -6.86
CA THR A 246 -22.53 42.53 -6.47
C THR A 246 -22.49 43.81 -5.65
N LEU A 247 -21.62 43.89 -4.63
CA LEU A 247 -21.44 45.09 -3.80
C LEU A 247 -20.99 46.30 -4.64
N CYS A 248 -20.08 46.10 -5.59
CA CYS A 248 -19.66 47.15 -6.51
C CYS A 248 -20.80 47.65 -7.37
N ALA A 249 -21.64 46.76 -7.91
CA ALA A 249 -22.82 47.14 -8.68
C ALA A 249 -23.82 47.96 -7.85
N ASP A 250 -24.08 47.53 -6.61
CA ASP A 250 -24.96 48.24 -5.68
C ASP A 250 -24.40 49.63 -5.31
N ALA A 251 -23.09 49.74 -5.11
CA ALA A 251 -22.40 51.00 -4.86
C ALA A 251 -22.50 51.99 -6.03
N TYR A 252 -22.51 51.52 -7.29
CA TYR A 252 -22.73 52.36 -8.47
C TYR A 252 -24.18 52.86 -8.58
N ILE A 253 -25.16 52.09 -8.09
CA ILE A 253 -26.58 52.48 -8.13
C ILE A 253 -26.90 53.45 -6.98
N ASN A 254 -26.19 53.36 -5.85
CA ASN A 254 -26.39 54.24 -4.72
C ASN A 254 -26.08 55.72 -5.06
N GLY A 255 -27.05 56.59 -4.76
CA GLY A 255 -27.00 58.00 -5.15
C GLY A 255 -25.92 58.80 -4.42
N GLU A 256 -25.67 58.53 -3.14
CA GLU A 256 -24.69 59.21 -2.32
C GLU A 256 -23.25 58.83 -2.72
N LEU A 257 -22.97 57.54 -2.91
CA LEU A 257 -21.66 57.08 -3.40
C LEU A 257 -21.38 57.60 -4.81
N SER A 258 -22.41 57.66 -5.66
CA SER A 258 -22.31 58.31 -6.97
C SER A 258 -21.94 59.80 -6.88
N GLN A 259 -22.42 60.54 -5.88
CA GLN A 259 -22.02 61.93 -5.67
C GLN A 259 -20.55 62.05 -5.25
N ILE A 260 -20.05 61.13 -4.41
CA ILE A 260 -18.63 61.09 -4.03
C ILE A 260 -17.76 60.81 -5.25
N MET A 261 -18.11 59.76 -6.01
CA MET A 261 -17.33 59.33 -7.18
C MET A 261 -17.32 60.37 -8.31
N SER A 262 -18.45 61.02 -8.60
CA SER A 262 -18.61 61.88 -9.80
C SER A 262 -18.59 63.38 -9.54
N LYS A 263 -19.05 63.84 -8.36
CA LYS A 263 -19.19 65.28 -8.04
C LYS A 263 -18.16 65.78 -7.03
N GLY A 264 -17.24 64.91 -6.59
CA GLY A 264 -16.22 65.27 -5.60
C GLY A 264 -16.82 65.55 -4.22
N ALA A 265 -17.99 64.98 -3.91
CA ALA A 265 -18.46 64.96 -2.53
C ALA A 265 -17.49 64.13 -1.68
N VAL A 266 -17.41 64.44 -0.40
CA VAL A 266 -16.46 63.82 0.52
C VAL A 266 -17.17 63.50 1.83
N LEU A 267 -17.00 62.29 2.36
CA LEU A 267 -17.44 62.00 3.73
C LEU A 267 -16.36 62.47 4.70
N GLN A 268 -16.64 63.57 5.41
CA GLN A 268 -15.77 64.15 6.42
C GLN A 268 -16.57 64.47 7.69
N HIS A 269 -15.94 64.23 8.85
CA HIS A 269 -16.51 64.49 10.18
C HIS A 269 -16.71 66.03 10.42
N PRO A 270 -17.67 66.49 11.26
CA PRO A 270 -18.24 65.85 12.45
C PRO A 270 -19.72 65.41 12.34
N MET A 271 -20.19 64.92 11.19
CA MET A 271 -21.61 64.54 11.05
C MET A 271 -21.87 63.07 11.44
N ASP A 272 -22.97 62.84 12.18
CA ASP A 272 -23.56 61.51 12.44
C ASP A 272 -24.17 60.98 11.13
N LEU A 273 -23.31 60.57 10.21
CA LEU A 273 -23.70 60.05 8.90
C LEU A 273 -24.24 58.63 9.07
N LYS A 274 -25.46 58.42 8.58
CA LYS A 274 -26.12 57.11 8.57
C LYS A 274 -26.76 56.84 7.23
N GLY A 275 -26.85 55.57 6.85
CA GLY A 275 -27.65 55.13 5.71
C GLY A 275 -27.02 54.01 4.88
N GLU A 276 -27.70 53.64 3.80
CA GLU A 276 -27.34 52.52 2.93
C GLU A 276 -25.94 52.65 2.32
N HIS A 277 -25.51 53.87 1.97
CA HIS A 277 -24.15 54.13 1.45
C HIS A 277 -23.05 53.78 2.47
N ILE A 278 -23.31 53.94 3.78
CA ILE A 278 -22.39 53.53 4.84
C ILE A 278 -22.34 52.01 4.95
N VAL A 279 -23.49 51.34 4.89
CA VAL A 279 -23.57 49.88 4.91
C VAL A 279 -22.78 49.29 3.74
N LEU A 280 -22.94 49.82 2.52
CA LEU A 280 -22.19 49.37 1.35
C LEU A 280 -20.68 49.58 1.49
N LEU A 281 -20.23 50.72 2.01
CA LEU A 281 -18.81 50.97 2.27
C LEU A 281 -18.23 49.98 3.29
N LEU A 282 -18.97 49.69 4.36
CA LEU A 282 -18.56 48.73 5.38
C LEU A 282 -18.56 47.30 4.86
N GLN A 283 -19.51 46.94 4.00
CA GLN A 283 -19.54 45.64 3.33
C GLN A 283 -18.40 45.46 2.33
N LEU A 284 -18.06 46.50 1.57
CA LEU A 284 -16.88 46.51 0.71
C LEU A 284 -15.61 46.34 1.54
N LEU A 285 -15.41 47.14 2.60
CA LEU A 285 -14.28 46.99 3.52
C LEU A 285 -14.19 45.57 4.11
N ARG A 286 -15.33 44.98 4.46
CA ARG A 286 -15.43 43.59 4.94
C ARG A 286 -14.99 42.58 3.89
N ALA A 287 -15.35 42.77 2.61
CA ALA A 287 -14.86 41.92 1.53
C ALA A 287 -13.33 41.99 1.38
N TRP A 288 -12.72 43.14 1.68
CA TRP A 288 -11.27 43.33 1.77
C TRP A 288 -10.65 42.81 3.08
N GLY A 289 -11.41 42.13 3.94
CA GLY A 289 -10.92 41.62 5.23
C GLY A 289 -10.94 42.63 6.38
N PHE A 290 -11.42 43.86 6.17
CA PHE A 290 -11.54 44.89 7.19
C PHE A 290 -12.95 44.91 7.79
N SER A 291 -13.18 44.05 8.79
CA SER A 291 -14.50 43.88 9.42
C SER A 291 -14.63 44.62 10.74
N LEU A 292 -15.80 45.24 10.99
CA LEU A 292 -16.20 45.66 12.33
C LEU A 292 -16.68 44.44 13.10
N LEU A 293 -16.02 44.16 14.23
CA LEU A 293 -16.40 43.10 15.15
C LEU A 293 -16.85 43.72 16.48
N ASP A 294 -17.87 43.13 17.10
CA ASP A 294 -18.26 43.42 18.47
C ASP A 294 -17.28 42.79 19.47
N ASP A 295 -17.50 43.03 20.78
CA ASP A 295 -16.69 42.46 21.86
C ASP A 295 -16.72 40.92 21.90
N GLN A 296 -17.66 40.30 21.18
CA GLN A 296 -17.81 38.84 21.06
C GLN A 296 -17.21 38.29 19.76
N GLY A 297 -16.67 39.14 18.88
CA GLY A 297 -16.12 38.75 17.59
C GLY A 297 -17.18 38.56 16.49
N ASN A 298 -18.43 38.93 16.72
CA ASN A 298 -19.46 38.90 15.68
C ASN A 298 -19.40 40.16 14.82
N HIS A 299 -19.79 40.03 13.57
CA HIS A 299 -19.86 41.18 12.68
C HIS A 299 -20.97 42.15 13.09
N LEU A 300 -20.61 43.42 13.22
CA LEU A 300 -21.55 44.50 13.47
C LEU A 300 -22.16 44.98 12.15
N ASP A 301 -23.43 44.66 11.94
CA ASP A 301 -24.24 45.29 10.90
C ASP A 301 -24.66 46.67 11.41
N GLN A 302 -23.80 47.67 11.23
CA GLN A 302 -24.09 49.07 11.55
C GLN A 302 -24.23 49.91 10.27
N ASP A 303 -25.08 50.92 10.33
CA ASP A 303 -25.27 51.91 9.27
C ASP A 303 -24.63 53.26 9.61
N GLU A 304 -23.87 53.34 10.70
CA GLU A 304 -23.28 54.59 11.22
C GLU A 304 -21.78 54.73 10.88
N TRP A 305 -21.38 55.93 10.43
CA TRP A 305 -19.98 56.27 10.16
C TRP A 305 -19.24 56.76 11.41
N ASP A 306 -19.12 55.88 12.40
CA ASP A 306 -18.47 56.14 13.68
C ASP A 306 -16.92 56.11 13.60
N ASP A 307 -16.25 56.32 14.72
CA ASP A 307 -14.78 56.31 14.77
C ASP A 307 -14.17 54.95 14.49
N ARG A 308 -14.90 53.85 14.71
CA ARG A 308 -14.46 52.49 14.40
C ARG A 308 -14.46 52.26 12.89
N ALA A 309 -15.56 52.63 12.22
CA ALA A 309 -15.66 52.61 10.76
C ALA A 309 -14.53 53.42 10.10
N LYS A 310 -14.28 54.65 10.60
CA LYS A 310 -13.17 55.49 10.12
C LYS A 310 -11.81 54.84 10.34
N SER A 311 -11.59 54.21 11.49
CA SER A 311 -10.32 53.54 11.79
C SER A 311 -10.07 52.40 10.81
N LEU A 312 -11.07 51.56 10.54
CA LEU A 312 -10.97 50.48 9.55
C LEU A 312 -10.72 51.01 8.14
N PHE A 313 -11.47 52.02 7.71
CA PHE A 313 -11.25 52.64 6.41
C PHE A 313 -9.84 53.23 6.28
N THR A 314 -9.35 53.90 7.34
CA THR A 314 -8.00 54.44 7.41
C THR A 314 -6.97 53.31 7.29
N GLN A 315 -7.16 52.20 7.99
CA GLN A 315 -6.28 51.03 7.93
C GLN A 315 -6.25 50.43 6.51
N TRP A 316 -7.42 50.19 5.91
CA TRP A 316 -7.52 49.72 4.53
C TRP A 316 -6.81 50.69 3.57
N ARG A 317 -7.08 52.00 3.68
CA ARG A 317 -6.50 53.02 2.79
C ARG A 317 -4.98 53.08 2.89
N MET A 318 -4.42 52.83 4.06
CA MET A 318 -2.97 52.78 4.27
C MET A 318 -2.33 51.52 3.67
N GLN A 319 -3.06 50.41 3.56
CA GLN A 319 -2.53 49.14 3.05
C GLN A 319 -2.75 48.96 1.55
N HIS A 320 -3.92 49.37 1.04
CA HIS A 320 -4.37 49.10 -0.33
C HIS A 320 -4.81 50.36 -1.09
N GLY A 321 -5.05 51.47 -0.40
CA GLY A 321 -5.58 52.68 -1.00
C GLY A 321 -4.51 53.60 -1.61
N PRO A 322 -4.94 54.61 -2.39
CA PRO A 322 -4.04 55.62 -2.95
C PRO A 322 -3.46 56.50 -1.84
N THR A 323 -2.19 56.88 -1.99
CA THR A 323 -1.48 57.77 -1.05
C THR A 323 -2.20 59.11 -0.91
N THR A 324 -2.46 59.54 0.32
CA THR A 324 -3.16 60.79 0.64
C THR A 324 -2.61 61.45 1.91
N ASN A 325 -2.82 62.75 2.05
CA ASN A 325 -2.54 63.48 3.29
C ASN A 325 -3.67 63.32 4.34
N PHE A 326 -4.83 62.80 3.94
CA PHE A 326 -6.02 62.69 4.79
C PHE A 326 -6.59 61.27 4.74
N PRO A 327 -5.96 60.28 5.40
CA PRO A 327 -6.32 58.87 5.23
C PRO A 327 -7.69 58.50 5.81
N GLY A 328 -8.25 59.31 6.72
CA GLY A 328 -9.59 59.11 7.28
C GLY A 328 -10.74 59.74 6.48
N VAL A 329 -10.43 60.36 5.33
CA VAL A 329 -11.43 61.02 4.47
C VAL A 329 -11.85 60.06 3.36
N VAL A 330 -13.15 59.89 3.11
CA VAL A 330 -13.64 59.08 1.97
C VAL A 330 -13.88 60.01 0.78
N ASP A 331 -12.98 59.95 -0.20
CA ASP A 331 -13.00 60.75 -1.43
C ASP A 331 -13.22 59.86 -2.66
N SER A 332 -13.36 60.48 -3.85
CA SER A 332 -13.58 59.78 -5.12
C SER A 332 -12.52 58.71 -5.41
N ASP A 333 -11.25 59.04 -5.19
CA ASP A 333 -10.14 58.15 -5.50
C ASP A 333 -10.11 56.94 -4.56
N ALA A 334 -10.42 57.15 -3.28
CA ALA A 334 -10.49 56.07 -2.31
C ALA A 334 -11.68 55.14 -2.57
N VAL A 335 -12.87 55.65 -2.93
CA VAL A 335 -14.02 54.79 -3.28
C VAL A 335 -13.73 53.99 -4.54
N LYS A 336 -13.12 54.61 -5.56
CA LYS A 336 -12.73 53.91 -6.79
C LYS A 336 -11.71 52.80 -6.51
N ALA A 337 -10.70 53.07 -5.69
CA ALA A 337 -9.71 52.06 -5.29
C ALA A 337 -10.35 50.93 -4.45
N LEU A 338 -11.31 51.24 -3.58
CA LEU A 338 -12.05 50.25 -2.80
C LEU A 338 -12.89 49.31 -3.69
N MET A 339 -13.35 49.82 -4.83
CA MET A 339 -14.14 49.09 -5.82
C MET A 339 -13.29 48.51 -6.97
N ASP A 340 -11.96 48.65 -6.90
CA ASP A 340 -11.07 48.20 -7.98
C ASP A 340 -10.94 46.67 -7.98
N LYS A 341 -11.50 46.05 -9.01
CA LYS A 341 -11.57 44.60 -9.15
C LYS A 341 -10.19 43.96 -9.27
N GLU A 342 -9.28 44.56 -10.03
CA GLU A 342 -7.93 44.02 -10.22
C GLU A 342 -7.13 44.04 -8.91
N SER A 343 -7.20 45.14 -8.16
CA SER A 343 -6.56 45.23 -6.85
C SER A 343 -7.18 44.28 -5.82
N PHE A 344 -8.50 44.08 -5.85
CA PHE A 344 -9.19 43.11 -5.00
C PHE A 344 -8.77 41.67 -5.32
N GLU A 345 -8.71 41.31 -6.60
CA GLU A 345 -8.23 40.00 -7.04
C GLU A 345 -6.78 39.78 -6.65
N ALA A 346 -5.92 40.78 -6.85
CA ALA A 346 -4.51 40.71 -6.46
C ALA A 346 -4.33 40.54 -4.94
N HIS A 347 -5.24 41.11 -4.12
CA HIS A 347 -5.22 40.95 -2.67
C HIS A 347 -5.60 39.52 -2.21
N HIS A 348 -6.55 38.88 -2.91
CA HIS A 348 -7.05 37.54 -2.58
C HIS A 348 -6.38 36.40 -3.36
N GLN A 349 -5.50 36.73 -4.32
CA GLN A 349 -4.62 35.75 -4.93
C GLN A 349 -3.64 35.25 -3.88
N ILE A 350 -3.89 34.02 -3.40
CA ILE A 350 -2.92 33.28 -2.61
C ILE A 350 -1.68 33.14 -3.49
N PRO A 351 -0.52 33.66 -3.08
CA PRO A 351 0.69 33.46 -3.84
C PRO A 351 0.83 31.95 -4.06
N PRO A 352 1.15 31.49 -5.29
CA PRO A 352 1.32 30.07 -5.55
C PRO A 352 2.21 29.51 -4.45
N ALA A 353 1.77 28.41 -3.82
CA ALA A 353 2.56 27.77 -2.77
C ALA A 353 4.00 27.71 -3.27
N PRO A 354 4.98 28.22 -2.50
CA PRO A 354 6.37 28.24 -2.95
C PRO A 354 6.68 26.83 -3.44
N GLU A 355 7.05 26.69 -4.72
CA GLU A 355 7.32 25.39 -5.32
C GLU A 355 8.17 24.61 -4.32
N GLU A 356 7.62 23.51 -3.79
CA GLU A 356 8.38 22.66 -2.90
C GLU A 356 9.69 22.38 -3.64
N PRO A 357 10.86 22.71 -3.04
CA PRO A 357 12.12 22.54 -3.73
C PRO A 357 12.14 21.12 -4.27
N PRO A 358 12.50 20.92 -5.56
CA PRO A 358 12.48 19.59 -6.16
C PRO A 358 13.17 18.66 -5.18
N GLU A 359 12.48 17.60 -4.77
CA GLU A 359 13.05 16.58 -3.88
C GLU A 359 14.36 16.13 -4.53
N GLU A 360 15.48 16.71 -4.11
CA GLU A 360 16.80 16.34 -4.59
C GLU A 360 16.95 14.87 -4.20
N GLU A 361 17.06 14.01 -5.22
CA GLU A 361 17.26 12.57 -5.13
C GLU A 361 18.22 12.23 -3.98
N LEU A 362 17.65 11.78 -2.85
CA LEU A 362 18.39 11.27 -1.69
C LEU A 362 18.69 9.78 -1.83
#